data_AF-A0AAV9BQL2-F1
#
_entry.id   AF-A0AAV9BQL2-F1
#
_cell.length_a   1.000
_cell.length_b   1.000
_cell.length_c   1.000
_cell.angle_alpha   90.00
_cell.angle_beta   90.00
_cell.angle_gamma   90.00
#
_symmetry.space_group_name_H-M   'P 1'
#
loop_
_entity.id
_entity.type
_entity.pdbx_description
1 polymer ?
#
loop_
_entity_poly.entity_id
_entity_poly.type
_entity_poly.pdbx_seq_one_letter_code
_entity_poly.pdbx_strand_id
1 'polypeptide(L)'
;MTVCSETCADDFTPFTVDSGHVCLLRSGMPMVGLDAMQRANSTLEDFCRSYFMFHGMDANEPESIFRFLPFLSFTESYIYQLDNMNEELLQLSSASSEGPNLPMDMGKSDENQSKGVHLLEVFKCDPFGPLVHLLHHHGLLIERITTELRLGTEYWTLERKLCHALVKKKKISIEDVMRAIHLKSFDYRILNILLYQLRGQEVNELHMEFLSVSEFLVEISDDFMIIFSRF
;
A
#
# COMPACT_ATOMS: atom_id res chain seq x y z
N MET A 1 56.21 6.14 -0.01
CA MET A 1 56.08 5.95 -1.47
C MET A 1 55.62 4.52 -1.67
N THR A 2 54.31 4.31 -1.73
CA THR A 2 53.69 3.04 -2.12
C THR A 2 52.65 3.42 -3.15
N VAL A 3 52.89 3.03 -4.39
CA VAL A 3 52.05 3.31 -5.55
C VAL A 3 51.16 2.08 -5.79
N CYS A 4 49.92 2.37 -6.16
CA CYS A 4 48.84 1.48 -6.55
C CYS A 4 49.21 0.44 -7.63
N SER A 5 48.47 -0.67 -7.64
CA SER A 5 47.91 -1.21 -8.88
C SER A 5 46.65 -2.02 -8.57
N GLU A 6 45.52 -1.46 -8.99
CA GLU A 6 44.21 -2.07 -9.15
C GLU A 6 44.25 -3.25 -10.13
N THR A 7 43.37 -4.22 -9.92
CA THR A 7 42.57 -4.78 -11.02
C THR A 7 41.23 -5.25 -10.46
N CYS A 8 40.21 -4.41 -10.66
CA CYS A 8 38.81 -4.82 -10.70
C CYS A 8 38.62 -5.83 -11.84
N ALA A 9 37.94 -6.94 -11.56
CA ALA A 9 37.25 -7.72 -12.58
C ALA A 9 35.76 -7.59 -12.27
N ASP A 10 35.14 -6.61 -12.93
CA ASP A 10 33.70 -6.42 -12.96
C ASP A 10 33.07 -7.54 -13.78
N ASP A 11 32.36 -8.46 -13.14
CA ASP A 11 31.38 -9.32 -13.80
C ASP A 11 30.13 -8.48 -14.11
N PHE A 12 30.23 -7.69 -15.18
CA PHE A 12 29.12 -6.94 -15.75
C PHE A 12 28.28 -7.89 -16.62
N THR A 13 27.35 -8.62 -16.02
CA THR A 13 26.28 -9.27 -16.79
C THR A 13 25.27 -8.21 -17.26
N PRO A 14 24.80 -8.23 -18.52
CA PRO A 14 23.95 -7.17 -19.04
C PRO A 14 22.61 -7.12 -18.28
N PHE A 15 22.26 -5.93 -17.81
CA PHE A 15 20.93 -5.59 -17.32
C PHE A 15 19.95 -5.76 -18.49
N THR A 16 19.30 -6.92 -18.57
CA THR A 16 18.10 -7.06 -19.38
C THR A 16 17.03 -6.21 -18.70
N VAL A 17 16.65 -5.11 -19.37
CA VAL A 17 15.45 -4.33 -19.03
C VAL A 17 14.27 -5.25 -19.28
N ASP A 18 13.92 -6.03 -18.25
CA ASP A 18 12.71 -6.82 -18.26
C ASP A 18 11.53 -5.86 -18.09
N SER A 19 10.55 -6.04 -18.96
CA SER A 19 9.45 -5.11 -19.13
C SER A 19 8.46 -5.29 -17.98
N GLY A 20 8.66 -4.54 -16.89
CA GLY A 20 7.58 -4.02 -16.04
C GLY A 20 6.53 -5.01 -15.53
N HIS A 21 6.91 -6.21 -15.06
CA HIS A 21 5.97 -7.08 -14.35
C HIS A 21 6.61 -7.76 -13.13
N VAL A 22 6.30 -7.20 -11.95
CA VAL A 22 6.19 -7.83 -10.62
C VAL A 22 7.18 -8.99 -10.37
N CYS A 23 8.42 -8.63 -10.04
CA CYS A 23 9.30 -9.53 -9.31
C CYS A 23 8.94 -9.40 -7.81
N LEU A 24 7.99 -10.20 -7.33
CA LEU A 24 7.83 -10.44 -5.90
C LEU A 24 8.03 -11.94 -5.69
N LEU A 25 8.79 -12.29 -4.65
CA LEU A 25 8.95 -13.65 -4.12
C LEU A 25 10.03 -14.56 -4.73
N ARG A 26 11.24 -14.06 -4.98
CA ARG A 26 12.42 -14.96 -5.03
C ARG A 26 13.40 -14.85 -3.86
N SER A 27 13.28 -13.83 -2.99
CA SER A 27 14.20 -13.66 -1.84
C SER A 27 13.57 -13.33 -0.49
N GLY A 28 12.23 -13.23 -0.38
CA GLY A 28 11.58 -12.85 0.89
C GLY A 28 11.87 -11.40 1.35
N MET A 29 12.60 -10.62 0.55
CA MET A 29 12.85 -9.21 0.83
C MET A 29 11.70 -8.35 0.30
N PRO A 30 11.26 -7.33 1.06
CA PRO A 30 10.27 -6.39 0.55
C PRO A 30 10.89 -5.54 -0.57
N MET A 31 10.21 -5.47 -1.71
CA MET A 31 10.63 -4.69 -2.87
C MET A 31 9.51 -3.78 -3.32
N VAL A 32 9.88 -2.56 -3.69
CA VAL A 32 8.96 -1.51 -4.15
C VAL A 32 9.40 -1.07 -5.54
N GLY A 33 8.46 -1.04 -6.49
CA GLY A 33 8.69 -0.51 -7.83
C GLY A 33 8.77 1.02 -7.84
N LEU A 34 9.51 1.57 -8.81
CA LEU A 34 9.65 3.02 -8.95
C LEU A 34 8.31 3.73 -9.15
N ASP A 35 7.39 3.11 -9.90
CA ASP A 35 6.05 3.66 -10.11
C ASP A 35 5.30 3.83 -8.78
N ALA A 36 5.26 2.77 -7.96
CA ALA A 36 4.66 2.84 -6.63
C ALA A 36 5.28 3.94 -5.75
N MET A 37 6.61 4.12 -5.82
CA MET A 37 7.28 5.22 -5.12
C MET A 37 6.85 6.60 -5.62
N GLN A 38 6.77 6.78 -6.94
CA GLN A 38 6.38 8.06 -7.52
C GLN A 38 4.93 8.42 -7.20
N ARG A 39 4.04 7.43 -7.18
CA ARG A 39 2.62 7.59 -6.87
C ARG A 39 2.39 7.87 -5.39
N ALA A 40 3.13 7.21 -4.51
CA ALA A 40 3.13 7.45 -3.06
C ALA A 40 3.54 8.88 -2.66
N ASN A 41 4.24 9.62 -3.52
CA ASN A 41 4.73 10.96 -3.18
C ASN A 41 3.62 11.95 -2.81
N SER A 42 2.46 11.89 -3.46
CA SER A 42 1.35 12.79 -3.09
C SER A 42 0.83 12.49 -1.69
N THR A 43 0.64 11.21 -1.36
CA THR A 43 0.26 10.77 -0.02
C THR A 43 1.29 11.21 1.03
N LEU A 44 2.58 11.07 0.72
CA LEU A 44 3.65 11.48 1.62
C LEU A 44 3.71 13.00 1.80
N GLU A 45 3.48 13.77 0.74
CA GLU A 45 3.44 15.22 0.82
C GLU A 45 2.27 15.69 1.72
N ASP A 46 1.08 15.14 1.48
CA ASP A 46 -0.12 15.42 2.28
C ASP A 46 0.09 14.97 3.73
N PHE A 47 0.73 13.82 3.94
CA PHE A 47 1.07 13.31 5.25
C PHE A 47 2.00 14.28 6.00
N CYS A 48 3.09 14.71 5.36
CA CYS A 48 4.04 15.63 5.94
C CYS A 48 3.39 16.96 6.31
N ARG A 49 2.57 17.51 5.40
CA ARG A 49 1.89 18.80 5.61
C ARG A 49 0.85 18.75 6.72
N SER A 50 0.12 17.65 6.82
CA SER A 50 -1.07 17.54 7.68
C SER A 50 -0.77 16.97 9.06
N TYR A 51 0.20 16.04 9.16
CA TYR A 51 0.40 15.28 10.39
C TYR A 51 1.65 15.65 11.19
N PHE A 52 2.67 16.27 10.57
CA PHE A 52 3.90 16.63 11.30
C PHE A 52 3.64 17.53 12.50
N MET A 53 2.64 18.40 12.43
CA MET A 53 2.23 19.25 13.55
C MET A 53 1.82 18.44 14.80
N PHE A 54 1.17 17.29 14.64
CA PHE A 54 0.81 16.42 15.77
C PHE A 54 2.00 15.69 16.36
N HIS A 55 3.08 15.57 15.59
CA HIS A 55 4.37 15.06 16.02
C HIS A 55 5.28 16.17 16.56
N GLY A 56 4.83 17.42 16.64
CA GLY A 56 5.69 18.55 17.03
C GLY A 56 6.87 18.75 16.08
N MET A 57 6.69 18.39 14.81
CA MET A 57 7.64 18.59 13.73
C MET A 57 7.17 19.76 12.85
N ASP A 58 8.13 20.46 12.25
CA ASP A 58 7.86 21.50 11.27
C ASP A 58 8.06 20.94 9.85
N ALA A 59 7.02 21.01 9.02
CA ALA A 59 7.08 20.60 7.61
C ALA A 59 8.00 21.50 6.76
N ASN A 60 8.44 22.64 7.30
CA ASN A 60 9.40 23.54 6.65
C ASN A 60 10.85 23.25 7.06
N GLU A 61 11.09 22.29 7.97
CA GLU A 61 12.43 21.91 8.41
C GLU A 61 12.93 20.67 7.63
N PRO A 62 13.85 20.84 6.66
CA PRO A 62 14.23 19.75 5.78
C PRO A 62 14.91 18.59 6.51
N GLU A 63 15.67 18.87 7.58
CA GLU A 63 16.37 17.85 8.38
C GLU A 63 15.39 16.85 9.01
N SER A 64 14.29 17.36 9.56
CA SER A 64 13.21 16.57 10.14
C SER A 64 12.50 15.70 9.09
N ILE A 65 12.29 16.24 7.89
CA ILE A 65 11.70 15.50 6.76
C ILE A 65 12.65 14.38 6.31
N PHE A 66 13.87 14.71 5.89
CA PHE A 66 14.80 13.76 5.27
C PHE A 66 15.28 12.67 6.22
N ARG A 67 15.23 12.90 7.53
CA ARG A 67 15.59 11.89 8.54
C ARG A 67 14.64 10.69 8.54
N PHE A 68 13.34 10.93 8.38
CA PHE A 68 12.32 9.88 8.51
C PHE A 68 11.71 9.47 7.17
N LEU A 69 11.84 10.33 6.16
CA LEU A 69 11.29 10.12 4.82
C LEU A 69 11.66 8.77 4.19
N PRO A 70 12.87 8.19 4.33
CA PRO A 70 13.17 6.90 3.71
C PRO A 70 12.25 5.77 4.19
N PHE A 71 11.98 5.69 5.50
CA PHE A 71 11.10 4.66 6.07
C PHE A 71 9.63 4.93 5.78
N LEU A 72 9.20 6.19 5.89
CA LEU A 72 7.82 6.57 5.57
C LEU A 72 7.53 6.32 4.08
N SER A 73 8.43 6.75 3.20
CA SER A 73 8.31 6.57 1.76
C SER A 73 8.30 5.10 1.37
N PHE A 74 9.22 4.30 1.90
CA PHE A 74 9.23 2.87 1.61
C PHE A 74 7.94 2.18 2.04
N THR A 75 7.45 2.49 3.26
CA THR A 75 6.25 1.85 3.81
C THR A 75 5.01 2.23 2.99
N GLU A 76 4.81 3.52 2.74
CA GLU A 76 3.69 4.01 1.92
C GLU A 76 3.72 3.41 0.52
N SER A 77 4.88 3.44 -0.12
CA SER A 77 5.03 2.89 -1.48
C SER A 77 4.79 1.38 -1.53
N TYR A 78 5.17 0.65 -0.47
CA TYR A 78 4.90 -0.78 -0.36
C TYR A 78 3.40 -1.05 -0.21
N ILE A 79 2.71 -0.29 0.63
CA ILE A 79 1.26 -0.40 0.81
C ILE A 79 0.55 -0.06 -0.50
N TYR A 80 0.91 1.06 -1.15
CA TYR A 80 0.38 1.46 -2.45
C TYR A 80 0.53 0.38 -3.52
N GLN A 81 1.69 -0.29 -3.57
CA GLN A 81 1.91 -1.39 -4.49
C GLN A 81 0.95 -2.56 -4.23
N LEU A 82 0.67 -2.87 -2.96
CA LEU A 82 -0.31 -3.90 -2.59
C LEU A 82 -1.74 -3.46 -2.93
N ASP A 83 -2.09 -2.20 -2.72
CA ASP A 83 -3.39 -1.66 -3.14
C ASP A 83 -3.60 -1.85 -4.65
N ASN A 84 -2.61 -1.47 -5.47
CA ASN A 84 -2.69 -1.68 -6.92
C ASN A 84 -2.82 -3.18 -7.29
N MET A 85 -2.08 -4.07 -6.62
CA MET A 85 -2.22 -5.52 -6.83
C MET A 85 -3.62 -6.03 -6.45
N ASN A 86 -4.23 -5.47 -5.40
CA ASN A 86 -5.59 -5.81 -5.01
C ASN A 86 -6.63 -5.29 -6.02
N GLU A 87 -6.45 -4.09 -6.57
CA GLU A 87 -7.29 -3.54 -7.65
C GLU A 87 -7.18 -4.38 -8.95
N GLU A 88 -5.96 -4.80 -9.32
CA GLU A 88 -5.75 -5.70 -10.47
C GLU A 88 -6.49 -7.03 -10.30
N LEU A 89 -6.46 -7.59 -9.09
CA LEU A 89 -7.22 -8.80 -8.76
C LEU A 89 -8.74 -8.60 -8.96
N LEU A 90 -9.27 -7.43 -8.59
CA LEU A 90 -10.66 -7.07 -8.80
C LEU A 90 -11.02 -7.00 -10.28
N GLN A 91 -10.18 -6.36 -11.10
CA GLN A 91 -10.39 -6.26 -12.54
C GLN A 91 -10.40 -7.64 -13.22
N LEU A 92 -9.46 -8.52 -12.88
CA LEU A 92 -9.42 -9.90 -13.40
C LEU A 92 -10.67 -10.71 -13.03
N SER A 93 -11.15 -10.55 -11.79
CA SER A 93 -12.36 -11.24 -11.31
C SER A 93 -13.63 -10.80 -12.05
N SER A 94 -13.73 -9.53 -12.44
CA SER A 94 -14.87 -9.01 -13.20
C SER A 94 -14.84 -9.42 -14.67
N ALA A 95 -13.67 -9.43 -15.32
CA ALA A 95 -13.51 -9.86 -16.72
C ALA A 95 -13.86 -11.35 -16.94
N SER A 96 -13.61 -12.21 -15.96
CA SER A 96 -13.97 -13.64 -16.02
C SER A 96 -15.48 -13.93 -15.86
N SER A 97 -16.28 -12.91 -15.56
CA SER A 97 -17.72 -13.04 -15.28
C SER A 97 -18.63 -12.67 -16.46
N GLU A 98 -18.10 -12.17 -17.58
CA GLU A 98 -18.89 -11.83 -18.77
C GLU A 98 -19.16 -13.07 -19.64
N GLY A 99 -20.44 -13.30 -19.97
CA GLY A 99 -20.92 -14.45 -20.71
C GLY A 99 -20.49 -14.52 -22.20
N PRO A 100 -20.85 -15.61 -22.90
CA PRO A 100 -20.14 -16.10 -24.08
C PRO A 100 -20.66 -15.44 -25.36
N ASN A 101 -20.15 -14.29 -25.78
CA ASN A 101 -20.39 -13.75 -27.14
C ASN A 101 -19.36 -12.70 -27.57
N LEU A 102 -18.07 -13.06 -27.69
CA LEU A 102 -17.11 -12.33 -28.53
C LEU A 102 -16.14 -13.33 -29.19
N PRO A 103 -15.65 -13.06 -30.42
CA PRO A 103 -14.87 -14.02 -31.19
C PRO A 103 -13.57 -14.38 -30.47
N MET A 104 -13.24 -15.66 -30.45
CA MET A 104 -11.96 -16.21 -29.97
C MET A 104 -10.77 -15.40 -30.50
N ASP A 105 -10.13 -14.63 -29.62
CA ASP A 105 -8.75 -14.17 -29.78
C ASP A 105 -7.87 -15.07 -28.91
N MET A 106 -7.35 -16.14 -29.52
CA MET A 106 -6.61 -17.26 -28.89
C MET A 106 -5.15 -16.89 -28.60
N GLY A 107 -4.92 -15.83 -27.82
CA GLY A 107 -3.55 -15.40 -27.48
C GLY A 107 -3.34 -14.78 -26.09
N LYS A 108 -4.39 -14.44 -25.33
CA LYS A 108 -4.28 -13.69 -24.06
C LYS A 108 -4.80 -14.41 -22.82
N SER A 109 -5.27 -15.65 -22.94
CA SER A 109 -5.93 -16.37 -21.84
C SER A 109 -4.97 -16.86 -20.76
N ASP A 110 -3.78 -17.34 -21.13
CA ASP A 110 -2.93 -18.09 -20.20
C ASP A 110 -2.12 -17.17 -19.26
N GLU A 111 -1.66 -16.01 -19.76
CA GLU A 111 -0.94 -15.03 -18.94
C GLU A 111 -1.84 -14.39 -17.87
N ASN A 112 -3.08 -14.01 -18.23
CA ASN A 112 -4.02 -13.39 -17.28
C ASN A 112 -4.47 -14.38 -16.20
N GLN A 113 -4.64 -15.66 -16.55
CA GLN A 113 -4.97 -16.71 -15.60
C GLN A 113 -3.80 -16.97 -14.65
N SER A 114 -2.57 -17.07 -15.18
CA SER A 114 -1.35 -17.25 -14.37
C SER A 114 -1.09 -16.07 -13.43
N LYS A 115 -1.30 -14.83 -13.89
CA LYS A 115 -1.18 -13.61 -13.07
C LYS A 115 -2.21 -13.58 -11.95
N GLY A 116 -3.47 -13.89 -12.24
CA GLY A 116 -4.54 -13.92 -11.23
C GLY A 116 -4.32 -14.97 -10.14
N VAL A 117 -3.80 -16.16 -10.50
CA VAL A 117 -3.42 -17.20 -9.53
C VAL A 117 -2.28 -16.72 -8.64
N HIS A 118 -1.24 -16.11 -9.22
CA HIS A 118 -0.10 -15.59 -8.47
C HIS A 118 -0.50 -14.47 -7.49
N LEU A 119 -1.31 -13.49 -7.93
CA LEU A 119 -1.82 -12.43 -7.04
C LEU A 119 -2.65 -13.00 -5.89
N LEU A 120 -3.52 -13.97 -6.19
CA LEU A 120 -4.32 -14.63 -5.16
C LEU A 120 -3.45 -15.40 -4.16
N GLU A 121 -2.35 -16.02 -4.61
CA GLU A 121 -1.37 -16.66 -3.73
C GLU A 121 -0.67 -15.64 -2.84
N VAL A 122 -0.22 -14.50 -3.36
CA VAL A 122 0.39 -13.41 -2.55
C VAL A 122 -0.54 -12.98 -1.42
N PHE A 123 -1.81 -12.69 -1.72
CA PHE A 123 -2.78 -12.25 -0.70
C PHE A 123 -3.21 -13.37 0.26
N LYS A 124 -3.07 -14.65 -0.13
CA LYS A 124 -3.26 -15.79 0.77
C LYS A 124 -2.05 -16.06 1.67
N CYS A 125 -0.84 -15.78 1.18
CA CYS A 125 0.44 -16.12 1.82
C CYS A 125 1.02 -15.02 2.71
N ASP A 126 0.20 -14.11 3.24
CA ASP A 126 0.59 -12.94 4.03
C ASP A 126 1.25 -11.82 3.19
N PRO A 127 0.46 -10.85 2.68
CA PRO A 127 0.99 -9.77 1.83
C PRO A 127 1.94 -8.82 2.59
N PHE A 128 1.79 -8.72 3.91
CA PHE A 128 2.59 -7.83 4.74
C PHE A 128 3.81 -8.51 5.37
N GLY A 129 3.95 -9.83 5.27
CA GLY A 129 5.07 -10.59 5.84
C GLY A 129 6.45 -9.98 5.57
N PRO A 130 6.78 -9.59 4.32
CA PRO A 130 8.05 -8.94 4.01
C PRO A 130 8.23 -7.58 4.71
N LEU A 131 7.17 -6.76 4.79
CA LEU A 131 7.21 -5.47 5.49
C LEU A 131 7.35 -5.65 7.01
N VAL A 132 6.61 -6.60 7.59
CA VAL A 132 6.70 -6.96 9.01
C VAL A 132 8.12 -7.41 9.36
N HIS A 133 8.73 -8.25 8.52
CA HIS A 133 10.11 -8.69 8.71
C HIS A 133 11.10 -7.52 8.72
N LEU A 134 10.96 -6.57 7.77
CA LEU A 134 11.79 -5.38 7.70
C LEU A 134 11.63 -4.49 8.93
N LEU A 135 10.40 -4.18 9.32
CA LEU A 135 10.12 -3.34 10.50
C LEU A 135 10.65 -3.99 11.78
N HIS A 136 10.55 -5.32 11.89
CA HIS A 136 11.12 -6.06 13.02
C HIS A 136 12.65 -5.96 13.04
N HIS A 137 13.29 -6.14 11.89
CA HIS A 137 14.75 -6.05 11.76
C HIS A 137 15.30 -4.67 12.19
N HIS A 138 14.55 -3.60 11.94
CA HIS A 138 14.90 -2.24 12.33
C HIS A 138 14.41 -1.83 13.73
N GLY A 139 13.80 -2.73 14.50
CA GLY A 139 13.28 -2.43 15.84
C GLY A 139 12.09 -1.47 15.85
N LEU A 140 11.39 -1.34 14.72
CA LEU A 140 10.23 -0.44 14.55
C LEU A 140 8.89 -1.18 14.71
N LEU A 141 8.90 -2.51 14.68
CA LEU A 141 7.67 -3.30 14.78
C LEU A 141 7.14 -3.32 16.22
N ILE A 142 5.91 -2.83 16.39
CA ILE A 142 5.13 -2.94 17.62
C ILE A 142 3.80 -3.66 17.36
N GLU A 143 3.15 -4.11 18.44
CA GLU A 143 1.84 -4.80 18.36
C GLU A 143 0.79 -3.96 17.63
N ARG A 144 0.81 -2.63 17.82
CA ARG A 144 -0.13 -1.74 17.16
C ARG A 144 0.02 -1.76 15.64
N ILE A 145 1.25 -1.67 15.11
CA ILE A 145 1.50 -1.78 13.66
C ILE A 145 1.00 -3.11 13.12
N THR A 146 1.28 -4.22 13.83
CA THR A 146 0.81 -5.55 13.43
C THR A 146 -0.72 -5.61 13.36
N THR A 147 -1.39 -4.96 14.30
CA THR A 147 -2.86 -4.86 14.33
C THR A 147 -3.38 -4.04 13.15
N GLU A 148 -2.81 -2.87 12.88
CA GLU A 148 -3.24 -2.02 11.75
C GLU A 148 -3.01 -2.72 10.39
N LEU A 149 -1.89 -3.44 10.20
CA LEU A 149 -1.65 -4.23 8.99
C LEU A 149 -2.68 -5.36 8.81
N ARG A 150 -3.06 -6.03 9.91
CA ARG A 150 -4.13 -7.05 9.86
C ARG A 150 -5.47 -6.42 9.47
N LEU A 151 -5.76 -5.22 9.98
CA LEU A 151 -6.94 -4.46 9.61
C LEU A 151 -6.92 -4.02 8.14
N GLY A 152 -5.75 -3.68 7.57
CA GLY A 152 -5.60 -3.45 6.13
C GLY A 152 -5.94 -4.70 5.29
N THR A 153 -5.55 -5.89 5.76
CA THR A 153 -5.95 -7.14 5.09
C THR A 153 -7.47 -7.39 5.14
N GLU A 154 -8.10 -7.03 6.27
CA GLU A 154 -9.55 -7.05 6.42
C GLU A 154 -10.22 -6.06 5.46
N TYR A 155 -9.69 -4.83 5.36
CA TYR A 155 -10.15 -3.81 4.42
C TYR A 155 -10.16 -4.32 2.98
N TRP A 156 -9.04 -4.84 2.47
CA TRP A 156 -9.01 -5.39 1.11
C TRP A 156 -10.00 -6.52 0.89
N THR A 157 -10.24 -7.34 1.91
CA THR A 157 -11.27 -8.40 1.82
C THR A 157 -12.67 -7.82 1.70
N LEU A 158 -12.98 -6.77 2.47
CA LEU A 158 -14.26 -6.07 2.39
C LEU A 158 -14.41 -5.34 1.06
N GLU A 159 -13.39 -4.63 0.60
CA GLU A 159 -13.39 -3.94 -0.69
C GLU A 159 -13.70 -4.91 -1.82
N ARG A 160 -12.99 -6.05 -1.89
CA ARG A 160 -13.28 -7.09 -2.89
C ARG A 160 -14.72 -7.61 -2.81
N LYS A 161 -15.22 -7.83 -1.59
CA LYS A 161 -16.59 -8.29 -1.34
C LYS A 161 -17.62 -7.26 -1.83
N LEU A 162 -17.41 -5.98 -1.51
CA LEU A 162 -18.30 -4.87 -1.84
C LEU A 162 -18.31 -4.60 -3.35
N CYS A 163 -17.13 -4.51 -3.99
CA CYS A 163 -17.01 -4.35 -5.44
C CYS A 163 -17.67 -5.51 -6.21
N HIS A 164 -17.48 -6.76 -5.77
CA HIS A 164 -18.14 -7.90 -6.39
C HIS A 164 -19.66 -7.87 -6.23
N ALA A 165 -20.16 -7.44 -5.07
CA ALA A 165 -21.59 -7.26 -4.84
C ALA A 165 -22.18 -6.17 -5.75
N LEU A 166 -21.45 -5.05 -5.93
CA LEU A 166 -21.81 -3.96 -6.85
C LEU A 166 -21.90 -4.45 -8.29
N VAL A 167 -20.87 -5.12 -8.81
CA VAL A 167 -20.84 -5.68 -10.18
C VAL A 167 -22.00 -6.65 -10.40
N LYS A 168 -22.29 -7.50 -9.41
CA LYS A 168 -23.38 -8.48 -9.48
C LYS A 168 -24.76 -7.91 -9.13
N LYS A 169 -24.87 -6.60 -8.90
CA LYS A 169 -26.10 -5.90 -8.49
C LYS A 169 -26.81 -6.57 -7.30
N LYS A 170 -26.02 -7.12 -6.37
CA LYS A 170 -26.52 -7.74 -5.14
C LYS A 170 -26.75 -6.68 -4.07
N LYS A 171 -27.60 -7.01 -3.09
CA LYS A 171 -27.78 -6.16 -1.91
C LYS A 171 -26.46 -6.03 -1.15
N ILE A 172 -26.07 -4.79 -0.87
CA ILE A 172 -24.87 -4.45 -0.09
C ILE A 172 -25.26 -4.28 1.38
N SER A 173 -24.43 -4.78 2.28
CA SER A 173 -24.61 -4.56 3.71
C SER A 173 -24.07 -3.18 4.10
N ILE A 174 -24.88 -2.39 4.80
CA ILE A 174 -24.44 -1.11 5.37
C ILE A 174 -23.34 -1.36 6.40
N GLU A 175 -23.41 -2.45 7.17
CA GLU A 175 -22.38 -2.81 8.15
C GLU A 175 -21.02 -3.05 7.50
N ASP A 176 -20.99 -3.75 6.35
CA ASP A 176 -19.74 -3.98 5.61
C ASP A 176 -19.16 -2.66 5.06
N VAL A 177 -20.02 -1.76 4.56
CA VAL A 177 -19.61 -0.44 4.05
C VAL A 177 -19.05 0.41 5.18
N MET A 178 -19.79 0.52 6.30
CA MET A 178 -19.33 1.27 7.47
C MET A 178 -18.01 0.70 7.97
N ARG A 179 -17.86 -0.63 8.04
CA ARG A 179 -16.60 -1.25 8.43
C ARG A 179 -15.48 -0.90 7.46
N ALA A 180 -15.70 -0.99 6.16
CA ALA A 180 -14.68 -0.66 5.16
C ALA A 180 -14.20 0.80 5.29
N ILE A 181 -15.12 1.75 5.48
CA ILE A 181 -14.76 3.17 5.68
C ILE A 181 -13.82 3.35 6.88
N HIS A 182 -14.11 2.73 8.03
CA HIS A 182 -13.25 2.83 9.21
C HIS A 182 -11.89 2.13 9.05
N LEU A 183 -11.75 1.23 8.07
CA LEU A 183 -10.50 0.52 7.83
C LEU A 183 -9.66 1.12 6.70
N LYS A 184 -10.26 1.96 5.85
CA LYS A 184 -9.66 2.45 4.61
C LYS A 184 -8.32 3.16 4.82
N SER A 185 -8.24 4.04 5.81
CA SER A 185 -7.04 4.85 6.10
C SER A 185 -6.05 4.14 7.05
N PHE A 186 -5.87 2.83 6.91
CA PHE A 186 -4.92 2.08 7.75
C PHE A 186 -3.45 2.45 7.46
N ASP A 187 -3.15 2.82 6.22
CA ASP A 187 -1.88 3.39 5.74
C ASP A 187 -1.46 4.61 6.56
N TYR A 188 -2.33 5.63 6.68
CA TYR A 188 -2.09 6.83 7.48
C TYR A 188 -1.87 6.53 8.96
N ARG A 189 -2.61 5.58 9.52
CA ARG A 189 -2.41 5.12 10.90
C ARG A 189 -1.04 4.47 11.07
N ILE A 190 -0.63 3.61 10.14
CA ILE A 190 0.70 2.99 10.15
C ILE A 190 1.80 4.06 10.04
N LEU A 191 1.68 5.01 9.13
CA LEU A 191 2.65 6.10 8.97
C LEU A 191 2.79 6.93 10.26
N ASN A 192 1.68 7.26 10.92
CA ASN A 192 1.70 7.97 12.19
C ASN A 192 2.36 7.17 13.31
N ILE A 193 2.04 5.88 13.43
CA ILE A 193 2.66 5.00 14.43
C ILE A 193 4.16 4.85 14.16
N LEU A 194 4.55 4.64 12.89
CA LEU A 194 5.95 4.56 12.48
C LEU A 194 6.70 5.84 12.81
N LEU A 195 6.11 7.01 12.60
CA LEU A 195 6.75 8.28 12.92
C LEU A 195 6.99 8.43 14.43
N TYR A 196 6.08 7.96 15.29
CA TYR A 196 6.35 7.89 16.74
C TYR A 196 7.53 6.97 17.05
N GLN A 197 7.58 5.78 16.45
CA GLN A 197 8.67 4.81 16.67
C GLN A 197 10.01 5.34 16.19
N LEU A 198 10.07 5.95 15.00
CA LEU A 198 11.27 6.56 14.43
C LEU A 198 11.81 7.71 15.29
N ARG A 199 10.94 8.38 16.04
CA ARG A 199 11.28 9.45 16.98
C ARG A 199 11.56 8.96 18.40
N GLY A 200 11.41 7.66 18.67
CA GLY A 200 11.59 7.08 20.00
C GLY A 200 10.56 7.57 21.01
N GLN A 201 9.34 7.84 20.56
CA GLN A 201 8.23 8.30 21.39
C GLN A 201 7.15 7.22 21.53
N GLU A 202 6.46 7.22 22.67
CA GLU A 202 5.26 6.42 22.84
C GLU A 202 4.13 6.95 21.94
N VAL A 203 3.29 6.04 21.45
CA VAL A 203 2.15 6.39 20.62
C VAL A 203 1.16 7.19 21.45
N ASN A 204 0.80 8.39 20.98
CA ASN A 204 -0.21 9.21 21.65
C ASN A 204 -1.62 8.72 21.28
N GLU A 205 -2.31 8.08 22.23
CA GLU A 205 -3.66 7.54 22.01
C GLU A 205 -4.69 8.62 21.67
N LEU A 206 -4.56 9.84 22.19
CA LEU A 206 -5.47 10.95 21.83
C LEU A 206 -5.28 11.34 20.36
N HIS A 207 -4.05 11.35 19.87
CA HIS A 207 -3.79 11.56 18.45
C HIS A 207 -4.41 10.43 17.62
N MET A 208 -4.24 9.17 18.02
CA MET A 208 -4.82 8.03 17.28
C MET A 208 -6.36 8.04 17.29
N GLU A 209 -7.00 8.45 18.38
CA GLU A 209 -8.45 8.63 18.44
C GLU A 209 -8.92 9.76 17.51
N PHE A 210 -8.19 10.89 17.51
CA PHE A 210 -8.45 11.99 16.58
C PHE A 210 -8.36 11.55 15.11
N LEU A 211 -7.32 10.78 14.75
CA LEU A 211 -7.16 10.24 13.40
C LEU A 211 -8.39 9.45 12.96
N SER A 212 -8.85 8.51 13.78
CA SER A 212 -10.00 7.68 13.46
C SER A 212 -11.27 8.48 13.18
N VAL A 213 -11.48 9.60 13.88
CA VAL A 213 -12.64 10.48 13.66
C VAL A 213 -12.43 11.36 12.43
N SER A 214 -11.24 11.92 12.26
CA SER A 214 -10.92 12.79 11.12
C SER A 214 -11.02 12.04 9.80
N GLU A 215 -10.48 10.82 9.73
CA GLU A 215 -10.52 9.94 8.56
C GLU A 215 -11.97 9.66 8.15
N PHE A 216 -12.83 9.29 9.10
CA PHE A 216 -14.25 9.07 8.85
C PHE A 216 -14.96 10.31 8.28
N LEU A 217 -14.64 11.50 8.80
CA LEU A 217 -15.23 12.75 8.31
C LEU A 217 -14.73 13.14 6.92
N VAL A 218 -13.45 12.89 6.62
CA VAL A 218 -12.88 13.14 5.29
C VAL A 218 -13.56 12.27 4.24
N GLU A 219 -13.72 10.96 4.51
CA GLU A 219 -14.39 10.04 3.59
C GLU A 219 -15.84 10.44 3.31
N ILE A 220 -16.59 10.85 4.35
CA ILE A 220 -17.95 11.37 4.19
C ILE A 220 -17.96 12.66 3.37
N SER A 221 -17.01 13.57 3.65
CA SER A 221 -16.90 14.85 2.95
C SER A 221 -16.63 14.64 1.45
N ASP A 222 -15.72 13.74 1.10
CA ASP A 222 -15.37 13.45 -0.28
C ASP A 222 -16.57 12.89 -1.05
N ASP A 223 -17.33 11.97 -0.44
CA ASP A 223 -18.57 11.45 -1.04
C ASP A 223 -19.61 12.57 -1.28
N PHE A 224 -19.79 13.48 -0.33
CA PHE A 224 -20.69 14.62 -0.51
C PHE A 224 -20.20 15.56 -1.62
N MET A 225 -18.92 15.90 -1.66
CA MET A 225 -18.36 16.78 -2.68
C MET A 225 -18.48 16.18 -4.09
N ILE A 226 -18.29 14.87 -4.23
CA ILE A 226 -18.51 14.15 -5.50
C ILE A 226 -19.98 14.22 -5.91
N ILE A 227 -20.93 14.04 -4.99
CA ILE A 227 -22.36 14.17 -5.28
C ILE A 227 -22.69 15.59 -5.76
N PHE A 228 -22.20 16.62 -5.09
CA PHE A 228 -22.47 18.02 -5.47
C PHE A 228 -21.80 18.43 -6.78
N SER A 229 -20.64 17.86 -7.13
CA SER A 229 -19.97 18.12 -8.42
C SER A 229 -20.68 17.51 -9.63
N ARG A 230 -21.67 16.62 -9.40
CA ARG A 230 -22.48 15.96 -10.44
C ARG A 230 -23.87 16.60 -10.63
N PHE A 231 -24.13 17.73 -9.98
CA PHE A 231 -25.30 18.59 -10.19
C PHE A 231 -24.88 19.94 -10.75
#